data_AF-J3KEG9-F1
#
_entry.id   AF-J3KEG9-F1
#
_cell.length_a   1.000
_cell.length_b   1.000
_cell.length_c   1.000
_cell.angle_alpha   90.00
_cell.angle_beta   90.00
_cell.angle_gamma   90.00
#
_symmetry.space_group_name_H-M   'P 1'
#
loop_
_entity.id
_entity.type
_entity.pdbx_description
1 polymer ?
#
loop_
_entity_poly.entity_id
_entity_poly.type
_entity_poly.pdbx_seq_one_letter_code
_entity_poly.pdbx_strand_id
1 'polypeptide(L)'
;MYVPNSKWTWSFVFVTTIQAACILAFESYVFARFQTQLKGDAESQTQSKTIPTFLTLYIFGFVYELVLVYDALRLKNTIQVIGLCVCNLGLLIYGAVQTDQIKDAVNTLSMLGNINGEVWGEMKPFLIAIPCIIGLGTVLMAFLAWKLYDEFAWTIYKHISADLRMKRRYLTYQIYIALLKFDFFFFLGFTVQFVVIVTDKATVEFALTLAAIPVTILILVMAAFWTRRENTPGMIVIILLYFGGLAYFLFKLVRMYSAAREKAYLPARRSLTFFAVITIILIIMTIINACVCTHNFNKGLKPHISGRRSARDDEKGRGTEMHGRLSHGPVPTRMTID
;
A
#
# COMPACT_ATOMS: atom_id res chain seq x y z
N MET A 1 -14.39 -16.10 3.23
CA MET A 1 -13.82 -15.40 2.05
C MET A 1 -14.80 -14.32 1.64
N TYR A 2 -14.37 -13.08 1.34
CA TYR A 2 -15.25 -12.05 0.78
C TYR A 2 -15.40 -12.26 -0.72
N VAL A 3 -16.63 -12.19 -1.23
CA VAL A 3 -16.95 -12.29 -2.67
C VAL A 3 -17.48 -10.93 -3.11
N PRO A 4 -17.00 -10.35 -4.22
CA PRO A 4 -17.51 -9.07 -4.71
C PRO A 4 -18.98 -9.20 -5.10
N ASN A 5 -19.80 -8.23 -4.68
CA ASN A 5 -21.27 -8.29 -4.83
C ASN A 5 -21.80 -7.42 -5.99
N SER A 6 -21.00 -6.49 -6.50
CA SER A 6 -21.39 -5.54 -7.57
C SER A 6 -20.53 -5.73 -8.82
N LYS A 7 -21.12 -5.41 -9.98
CA LYS A 7 -20.42 -5.41 -11.28
C LYS A 7 -19.15 -4.53 -11.24
N TRP A 8 -19.20 -3.40 -10.55
CA TRP A 8 -18.06 -2.49 -10.42
C TRP A 8 -16.96 -3.06 -9.53
N THR A 9 -17.34 -3.71 -8.43
CA THR A 9 -16.37 -4.39 -7.55
C THR A 9 -15.68 -5.56 -8.25
N TRP A 10 -16.41 -6.34 -9.05
CA TRP A 10 -15.83 -7.40 -9.88
C TRP A 10 -14.90 -6.85 -10.95
N SER A 11 -15.31 -5.77 -11.63
CA SER A 11 -14.49 -5.12 -12.66
C SER A 11 -13.18 -4.59 -12.08
N PHE A 12 -13.21 -4.00 -10.87
CA PHE A 12 -12.01 -3.49 -10.21
C PHE A 12 -11.04 -4.61 -9.83
N VAL A 13 -11.54 -5.73 -9.29
CA VAL A 13 -10.71 -6.92 -9.01
C VAL A 13 -10.14 -7.49 -10.31
N PHE A 14 -10.94 -7.59 -11.36
CA PHE A 14 -10.52 -8.15 -12.65
C PHE A 14 -9.40 -7.32 -13.29
N VAL A 15 -9.57 -6.00 -13.38
CA VAL A 15 -8.55 -5.09 -13.95
C VAL A 15 -7.25 -5.17 -13.16
N THR A 16 -7.31 -5.07 -11.83
CA THR A 16 -6.11 -5.13 -10.97
C THR A 16 -5.42 -6.48 -11.03
N THR A 17 -6.18 -7.59 -11.06
CA THR A 17 -5.64 -8.95 -11.18
C THR A 17 -4.96 -9.19 -12.52
N ILE A 18 -5.58 -8.76 -13.63
CA ILE A 18 -4.96 -8.90 -14.96
C ILE A 18 -3.71 -8.03 -15.07
N GLN A 19 -3.79 -6.78 -14.64
CA GLN A 19 -2.63 -5.88 -14.61
C GLN A 19 -1.47 -6.53 -13.85
N ALA A 20 -1.72 -7.00 -12.62
CA ALA A 20 -0.71 -7.67 -11.81
C ALA A 20 -0.18 -8.95 -12.47
N ALA A 21 -1.04 -9.81 -13.02
CA ALA A 21 -0.61 -11.05 -13.69
C ALA A 21 0.30 -10.79 -14.89
N CYS A 22 -0.03 -9.82 -15.74
CA CYS A 22 0.80 -9.44 -16.88
C CYS A 22 2.17 -8.92 -16.43
N ILE A 23 2.20 -8.05 -15.42
CA ILE A 23 3.44 -7.46 -14.93
C ILE A 23 4.31 -8.50 -14.23
N LEU A 24 3.74 -9.35 -13.39
CA LEU A 24 4.45 -10.44 -12.74
C LEU A 24 5.09 -11.40 -13.76
N ALA A 25 4.40 -11.69 -14.87
CA ALA A 25 4.95 -12.50 -15.94
C ALA A 25 6.16 -11.84 -16.62
N PHE A 26 6.05 -10.54 -16.95
CA PHE A 26 7.13 -9.80 -17.61
C PHE A 26 8.33 -9.60 -16.68
N GLU A 27 8.11 -9.25 -15.42
CA GLU A 27 9.14 -9.12 -14.40
C GLU A 27 9.87 -10.45 -14.15
N SER A 28 9.13 -11.56 -14.05
CA SER A 28 9.72 -12.89 -13.86
C SER A 28 10.58 -13.31 -15.05
N TYR A 29 10.15 -12.98 -16.28
CA TYR A 29 10.94 -13.23 -17.49
C TYR A 29 12.25 -12.42 -17.49
N VAL A 30 12.17 -11.11 -17.21
CA VAL A 30 13.35 -10.22 -17.14
C VAL A 30 14.31 -10.72 -16.06
N PHE A 31 13.79 -11.09 -14.88
CA PHE A 31 14.58 -11.67 -13.80
C PHE A 31 15.32 -12.95 -14.22
N ALA A 32 14.59 -13.89 -14.83
CA ALA A 32 15.17 -15.16 -15.26
C ALA A 32 16.24 -14.98 -16.35
N ARG A 33 16.00 -14.09 -17.32
CA ARG A 33 16.99 -13.78 -18.38
C ARG A 33 18.22 -13.09 -17.82
N PHE A 34 18.06 -12.15 -16.90
CA PHE A 34 19.20 -11.53 -16.23
C PHE A 34 20.04 -12.55 -15.46
N GLN A 35 19.40 -13.41 -14.66
CA GLN A 35 20.10 -14.36 -13.81
C GLN A 35 20.83 -15.46 -14.59
N THR A 36 20.25 -15.93 -15.70
CA THR A 36 20.85 -16.98 -16.54
C THR A 36 22.05 -16.50 -17.34
N GLN A 37 22.18 -15.20 -17.57
CA GLN A 37 23.25 -14.59 -18.37
C GLN A 37 24.41 -14.06 -17.53
N LEU A 38 24.26 -14.06 -16.21
CA LEU A 38 25.28 -13.60 -15.28
C LEU A 38 26.44 -14.61 -15.23
N LYS A 39 27.67 -14.16 -15.52
CA LYS A 39 28.88 -15.00 -15.53
C LYS A 39 29.83 -14.64 -14.36
N GLY A 40 30.56 -15.64 -13.87
CA GLY A 40 31.74 -15.46 -12.98
C GLY A 40 31.43 -14.96 -11.56
N ASP A 41 32.44 -14.32 -10.93
CA ASP A 41 32.45 -13.73 -9.57
C ASP A 41 31.58 -12.46 -9.43
N ALA A 42 30.46 -12.41 -10.14
CA ALA A 42 29.54 -11.28 -10.15
C ALA A 42 28.92 -10.97 -8.76
N GLU A 43 29.00 -11.89 -7.79
CA GLU A 43 28.56 -11.65 -6.40
C GLU A 43 29.32 -10.51 -5.70
N SER A 44 30.54 -10.21 -6.16
CA SER A 44 31.36 -9.11 -5.64
C SER A 44 30.86 -7.73 -6.07
N GLN A 45 30.08 -7.65 -7.15
CA GLN A 45 29.62 -6.39 -7.73
C GLN A 45 28.26 -5.95 -7.18
N THR A 46 28.12 -4.70 -6.76
CA THR A 46 26.85 -4.17 -6.23
C THR A 46 25.71 -4.27 -7.25
N GLN A 47 26.02 -4.05 -8.54
CA GLN A 47 25.06 -4.02 -9.63
C GLN A 47 24.35 -5.38 -9.86
N SER A 48 25.01 -6.51 -9.56
CA SER A 48 24.39 -7.84 -9.67
C SER A 48 23.30 -8.06 -8.63
N LYS A 49 23.35 -7.34 -7.50
CA LYS A 49 22.34 -7.35 -6.43
C LYS A 49 21.26 -6.29 -6.66
N THR A 50 21.60 -5.19 -7.31
CA THR A 50 20.71 -4.06 -7.59
C THR A 50 19.51 -4.47 -8.46
N ILE A 51 19.75 -5.13 -9.60
CA ILE A 51 18.68 -5.52 -10.54
C ILE A 51 17.67 -6.48 -9.90
N PRO A 52 18.09 -7.62 -9.29
CA PRO A 52 17.19 -8.53 -8.57
C PRO A 52 16.37 -7.84 -7.48
N THR A 53 16.97 -6.89 -6.75
CA THR A 53 16.28 -6.17 -5.66
C THR A 53 15.14 -5.32 -6.21
N PHE A 54 15.34 -4.62 -7.32
CA PHE A 54 14.30 -3.81 -7.93
C PHE A 54 13.14 -4.65 -8.47
N LEU A 55 13.45 -5.70 -9.24
CA LEU A 55 12.46 -6.61 -9.80
C LEU A 55 11.63 -7.28 -8.69
N THR A 56 12.30 -7.77 -7.63
CA THR A 56 11.63 -8.43 -6.50
C THR A 56 10.74 -7.47 -5.72
N LEU A 57 11.19 -6.24 -5.49
CA LEU A 57 10.40 -5.23 -4.82
C LEU A 57 9.16 -4.85 -5.63
N TYR A 58 9.30 -4.82 -6.95
CA TYR A 58 8.19 -4.51 -7.84
C TYR A 58 7.13 -5.61 -7.87
N ILE A 59 7.58 -6.88 -7.93
CA ILE A 59 6.75 -8.06 -7.75
C ILE A 59 5.99 -7.99 -6.42
N PHE A 60 6.70 -7.69 -5.33
CA PHE A 60 6.08 -7.51 -4.01
C PHE A 60 5.05 -6.37 -4.01
N GLY A 61 5.31 -5.28 -4.73
CA GLY A 61 4.38 -4.16 -4.92
C GLY A 61 3.03 -4.57 -5.49
N PHE A 62 3.02 -5.30 -6.61
CA PHE A 62 1.76 -5.75 -7.23
C PHE A 62 1.04 -6.80 -6.39
N VAL A 63 1.78 -7.71 -5.74
CA VAL A 63 1.17 -8.68 -4.83
C VAL A 63 0.53 -7.97 -3.63
N TYR A 64 1.22 -6.99 -3.05
CA TYR A 64 0.69 -6.20 -1.94
C TYR A 64 -0.52 -5.35 -2.36
N GLU A 65 -0.48 -4.78 -3.57
CA GLU A 65 -1.61 -4.06 -4.16
C GLU A 65 -2.86 -4.94 -4.23
N LEU A 66 -2.77 -6.17 -4.72
CA LEU A 66 -3.90 -7.11 -4.76
C LEU A 66 -4.46 -7.41 -3.37
N VAL A 67 -3.60 -7.56 -2.35
CA VAL A 67 -4.02 -7.73 -0.95
C VAL A 67 -4.80 -6.50 -0.47
N LEU A 68 -4.31 -5.30 -0.78
CA LEU A 68 -4.98 -4.06 -0.43
C LEU A 68 -6.27 -3.83 -1.20
N VAL A 69 -6.37 -4.25 -2.46
CA VAL A 69 -7.61 -4.24 -3.25
C VAL A 69 -8.67 -5.10 -2.57
N TYR A 70 -8.33 -6.34 -2.22
CA TYR A 70 -9.24 -7.24 -1.52
C TYR A 70 -9.71 -6.64 -0.18
N ASP A 71 -8.79 -6.08 0.60
CA ASP A 71 -9.12 -5.47 1.89
C ASP A 71 -9.96 -4.18 1.74
N ALA A 72 -9.65 -3.33 0.76
CA ALA A 72 -10.40 -2.11 0.47
C ALA A 72 -11.85 -2.42 0.10
N LEU A 73 -12.07 -3.39 -0.79
CA LEU A 73 -13.40 -3.80 -1.23
C LEU A 73 -14.18 -4.50 -0.11
N ARG A 74 -13.52 -5.41 0.63
CA ARG A 74 -14.12 -6.10 1.78
C ARG A 74 -14.62 -5.12 2.84
N LEU A 75 -13.83 -4.09 3.13
CA LEU A 75 -14.16 -3.09 4.14
C LEU A 75 -15.03 -1.94 3.61
N LYS A 76 -15.34 -1.95 2.30
CA LYS A 76 -15.98 -0.85 1.55
C LYS A 76 -15.31 0.50 1.84
N ASN A 77 -13.98 0.50 1.89
CA ASN A 77 -13.17 1.67 2.22
C ASN A 77 -12.79 2.44 0.96
N THR A 78 -13.59 3.45 0.61
CA THR A 78 -13.38 4.28 -0.58
C THR A 78 -12.05 5.02 -0.57
N ILE A 79 -11.59 5.46 0.59
CA ILE A 79 -10.30 6.18 0.71
C ILE A 79 -9.15 5.25 0.32
N GLN A 80 -9.20 3.99 0.73
CA GLN A 80 -8.18 3.00 0.38
C GLN A 80 -8.20 2.71 -1.13
N VAL A 81 -9.38 2.70 -1.78
CA VAL A 81 -9.48 2.57 -3.25
C VAL A 81 -8.83 3.76 -3.98
N ILE A 82 -9.06 4.99 -3.51
CA ILE A 82 -8.39 6.19 -4.06
C ILE A 82 -6.88 6.09 -3.84
N GLY A 83 -6.45 5.71 -2.63
CA GLY A 83 -5.05 5.51 -2.30
C GLY A 83 -4.38 4.43 -3.17
N LEU A 84 -5.10 3.37 -3.54
CA LEU A 84 -4.62 2.35 -4.48
C LEU A 84 -4.37 2.93 -5.87
N CYS A 85 -5.24 3.80 -6.38
CA CYS A 85 -5.02 4.46 -7.67
C CYS A 85 -3.76 5.34 -7.64
N VAL A 86 -3.55 6.09 -6.54
CA VAL A 86 -2.34 6.90 -6.34
C VAL A 86 -1.09 6.01 -6.23
N CYS A 87 -1.19 4.87 -5.53
CA CYS A 87 -0.09 3.91 -5.44
C CYS A 87 0.25 3.27 -6.78
N ASN A 88 -0.75 2.93 -7.60
CA ASN A 88 -0.53 2.40 -8.94
C ASN A 88 0.17 3.42 -9.85
N LEU A 89 -0.15 4.72 -9.72
CA LEU A 89 0.61 5.79 -10.35
C LEU A 89 2.05 5.86 -9.83
N GLY A 90 2.26 5.66 -8.53
CA GLY A 90 3.59 5.52 -7.95
C GLY A 90 4.38 4.34 -8.54
N LEU A 91 3.75 3.18 -8.69
CA LEU A 91 4.34 2.01 -9.34
C LEU A 91 4.65 2.26 -10.82
N LEU A 92 3.84 3.06 -11.53
CA LEU A 92 4.14 3.49 -12.88
C LEU A 92 5.43 4.31 -12.95
N ILE A 93 5.57 5.32 -12.08
CA ILE A 93 6.78 6.15 -12.01
C ILE A 93 7.99 5.28 -11.66
N TYR A 94 7.83 4.36 -10.71
CA TYR A 94 8.90 3.44 -10.35
C TYR A 94 9.32 2.54 -11.52
N GLY A 95 8.38 1.99 -12.29
CA GLY A 95 8.71 1.16 -13.47
C GLY A 95 9.50 1.93 -14.54
N ALA A 96 9.18 3.22 -14.73
CA ALA A 96 9.96 4.10 -15.60
C ALA A 96 11.40 4.30 -15.07
N VAL A 97 11.54 4.62 -13.77
CA VAL A 97 12.86 4.80 -13.13
C VAL A 97 13.68 3.52 -13.15
N GLN A 98 13.05 2.38 -12.87
CA GLN A 98 13.67 1.06 -12.83
C GLN A 98 14.24 0.67 -14.20
N THR A 99 13.54 0.98 -15.29
CA THR A 99 14.01 0.67 -16.66
C THR A 99 15.37 1.33 -16.95
N ASP A 100 15.51 2.61 -16.60
CA ASP A 100 16.78 3.33 -16.77
C ASP A 100 17.89 2.77 -15.87
N GLN A 101 17.56 2.45 -14.62
CA GLN A 101 18.54 1.88 -13.68
C GLN A 101 19.01 0.49 -14.11
N ILE A 102 18.12 -0.37 -14.64
CA ILE A 102 18.49 -1.68 -15.18
C ILE A 102 19.41 -1.50 -16.40
N LYS A 103 19.12 -0.53 -17.27
CA LYS A 103 19.99 -0.22 -18.42
C LYS A 103 21.41 0.15 -17.97
N ASP A 104 21.52 1.08 -17.02
CA ASP A 104 22.81 1.55 -16.51
C ASP A 104 23.60 0.42 -15.83
N ALA A 105 22.90 -0.42 -15.06
CA ALA A 105 23.48 -1.58 -14.40
C ALA A 105 23.96 -2.65 -15.40
N VAL A 106 23.18 -2.98 -16.43
CA VAL A 106 23.56 -3.94 -17.48
C VAL A 106 24.74 -3.42 -18.29
N ASN A 107 24.75 -2.14 -18.66
CA ASN A 107 25.88 -1.52 -19.37
C ASN A 107 27.17 -1.61 -18.55
N THR A 108 27.09 -1.32 -17.26
CA THR A 108 28.25 -1.44 -16.34
C THR A 108 28.73 -2.88 -16.25
N LEU A 109 27.84 -3.86 -16.12
CA LEU A 109 28.19 -5.27 -16.09
C LEU A 109 28.81 -5.76 -17.40
N SER A 110 28.34 -5.23 -18.54
CA SER A 110 28.84 -5.60 -19.86
C SER A 110 30.25 -5.08 -20.08
N MET A 111 30.54 -3.84 -19.65
CA MET A 111 31.91 -3.29 -19.66
C MET A 111 32.89 -4.10 -18.80
N LEU A 112 32.39 -4.72 -17.73
CA LEU A 112 33.19 -5.60 -16.86
C LEU A 112 33.32 -7.03 -17.39
N GLY A 113 32.68 -7.37 -18.52
CA GLY A 113 32.71 -8.72 -19.11
C GLY A 113 31.84 -9.75 -18.37
N ASN A 114 31.00 -9.32 -17.42
CA ASN A 114 30.21 -10.21 -16.57
C ASN A 114 28.82 -10.56 -17.16
N ILE A 115 28.40 -9.87 -18.23
CA ILE A 115 27.16 -10.14 -18.96
C ILE A 115 27.34 -9.88 -20.45
N ASN A 116 26.62 -10.64 -21.29
CA ASN A 116 26.56 -10.35 -22.73
C ASN A 116 25.74 -9.05 -22.95
N GLY A 117 26.25 -8.14 -23.79
CA GLY A 117 25.57 -6.86 -24.08
C GLY A 117 24.22 -7.04 -24.80
N GLU A 118 24.04 -8.16 -25.49
CA GLU A 118 22.81 -8.51 -26.22
C GLU A 118 21.60 -8.71 -25.29
N VAL A 119 21.81 -9.02 -24.01
CA VAL A 119 20.76 -9.29 -23.03
C VAL A 119 19.84 -8.08 -22.85
N TRP A 120 20.38 -6.85 -22.96
CA TRP A 120 19.57 -5.64 -22.93
C TRP A 120 18.56 -5.59 -24.09
N GLY A 121 18.95 -6.01 -25.29
CA GLY A 121 18.07 -6.04 -26.46
C GLY A 121 16.85 -6.93 -26.26
N GLU A 122 17.03 -8.05 -25.57
CA GLU A 122 15.94 -8.98 -25.25
C GLU A 122 15.02 -8.49 -24.12
N MET A 123 15.57 -7.82 -23.10
CA MET A 123 14.78 -7.36 -21.94
C MET A 123 14.06 -6.03 -22.19
N LYS A 124 14.64 -5.16 -23.03
CA LYS A 124 14.14 -3.80 -23.30
C LYS A 124 12.66 -3.75 -23.72
N PRO A 125 12.16 -4.61 -24.64
CA PRO A 125 10.75 -4.57 -25.03
C PRO A 125 9.80 -4.82 -23.85
N PHE A 126 10.13 -5.78 -22.97
CA PHE A 126 9.32 -6.10 -21.80
C PHE A 126 9.36 -4.99 -20.76
N LEU A 127 10.54 -4.42 -20.49
CA LEU A 127 10.71 -3.29 -19.58
C LEU A 127 9.93 -2.04 -20.01
N ILE A 128 9.83 -1.77 -21.32
CA ILE A 128 9.04 -0.66 -21.85
C ILE A 128 7.53 -0.97 -21.84
N ALA A 129 7.14 -2.24 -22.08
CA ALA A 129 5.75 -2.65 -22.06
C ALA A 129 5.10 -2.52 -20.67
N ILE A 130 5.89 -2.74 -19.60
CA ILE A 130 5.42 -2.68 -18.21
C ILE A 130 4.77 -1.31 -17.86
N PRO A 131 5.45 -0.14 -18.01
CA PRO A 131 4.82 1.16 -17.77
C PRO A 131 3.59 1.43 -18.64
N CYS A 132 3.54 0.92 -19.87
CA CYS A 132 2.37 1.06 -20.75
C CYS A 132 1.15 0.31 -20.20
N ILE A 133 1.35 -0.93 -19.73
CA ILE A 133 0.29 -1.74 -19.12
C ILE A 133 -0.22 -1.09 -17.84
N ILE A 134 0.68 -0.60 -16.99
CA ILE A 134 0.31 0.10 -15.75
C ILE A 134 -0.39 1.41 -16.06
N GLY A 135 0.05 2.14 -17.09
CA GLY A 135 -0.60 3.38 -17.52
C GLY A 135 -2.06 3.16 -17.90
N LEU A 136 -2.30 2.17 -18.76
CA LEU A 136 -3.67 1.77 -19.12
C LEU A 136 -4.47 1.32 -17.90
N GLY A 137 -3.89 0.44 -17.08
CA GLY A 137 -4.56 -0.07 -15.90
C GLY A 137 -4.84 1.01 -14.84
N THR A 138 -3.97 2.03 -14.71
CA THR A 138 -4.20 3.20 -13.84
C THR A 138 -5.41 4.02 -14.31
N VAL A 139 -5.54 4.25 -15.62
CA VAL A 139 -6.71 4.96 -16.18
C VAL A 139 -7.99 4.16 -15.93
N LEU A 140 -7.96 2.85 -16.17
CA LEU A 140 -9.10 1.97 -15.91
C LEU A 140 -9.45 1.90 -14.41
N MET A 141 -8.45 1.80 -13.53
CA MET A 141 -8.62 1.82 -12.08
C MET A 141 -9.21 3.14 -11.61
N ALA A 142 -8.74 4.28 -12.12
CA ALA A 142 -9.27 5.60 -11.77
C ALA A 142 -10.75 5.75 -12.16
N PHE A 143 -11.13 5.30 -13.37
CA PHE A 143 -12.52 5.27 -13.82
C PHE A 143 -13.40 4.39 -12.93
N LEU A 144 -12.94 3.18 -12.61
CA LEU A 144 -13.66 2.26 -11.74
C LEU A 144 -13.73 2.74 -10.30
N ALA A 145 -12.67 3.39 -9.79
CA ALA A 145 -12.65 4.01 -8.48
C ALA A 145 -13.68 5.14 -8.36
N TRP A 146 -13.86 5.93 -9.42
CA TRP A 146 -14.92 6.94 -9.48
C TRP A 146 -16.31 6.32 -9.37
N LYS A 147 -16.59 5.23 -10.10
CA LYS A 147 -17.86 4.51 -9.97
C LYS A 147 -18.07 3.84 -8.61
N LEU A 148 -17.01 3.29 -8.03
CA LEU A 148 -17.04 2.71 -6.68
C LEU A 148 -17.24 3.77 -5.60
N TYR A 149 -16.74 4.99 -5.81
CA TYR A 149 -16.94 6.11 -4.89
C TYR A 149 -18.44 6.39 -4.71
N ASP A 150 -19.19 6.48 -5.80
CA ASP A 150 -20.64 6.71 -5.75
C ASP A 150 -21.38 5.56 -5.03
N GLU A 151 -21.03 4.31 -5.36
CA GLU A 151 -21.66 3.12 -4.76
C GLU A 151 -21.39 2.99 -3.25
N PHE A 152 -20.15 3.24 -2.83
CA PHE A 152 -19.76 3.16 -1.41
C PHE A 152 -20.26 4.37 -0.62
N ALA A 153 -20.26 5.57 -1.20
CA ALA A 153 -20.80 6.77 -0.55
C ALA A 153 -22.30 6.60 -0.26
N TRP A 154 -23.06 6.01 -1.20
CA TRP A 154 -24.48 5.68 -1.01
C TRP A 154 -24.70 4.65 0.09
N THR A 155 -23.90 3.59 0.13
CA THR A 155 -23.97 2.55 1.17
C THR A 155 -23.65 3.10 2.56
N ILE A 156 -22.62 3.95 2.69
CA ILE A 156 -22.24 4.59 3.95
C ILE A 156 -23.33 5.55 4.42
N TYR A 157 -23.96 6.29 3.52
CA TYR A 157 -25.08 7.17 3.85
C TYR A 157 -26.25 6.39 4.47
N LYS A 158 -26.64 5.24 3.89
CA LYS A 158 -27.78 4.45 4.37
C LYS A 158 -27.57 3.84 5.77
N HIS A 159 -26.34 3.49 6.14
CA HIS A 159 -26.04 2.92 7.46
C HIS A 159 -25.67 3.96 8.54
N ILE A 160 -25.20 5.16 8.16
CA ILE A 160 -24.75 6.22 9.08
C ILE A 160 -25.60 7.49 8.89
N SER A 161 -26.91 7.34 8.75
CA SER A 161 -27.88 8.45 8.81
C SER A 161 -28.37 8.52 10.26
N ALA A 162 -27.86 9.41 11.13
CA ALA A 162 -28.17 10.84 11.10
C ALA A 162 -27.09 11.77 11.75
N ASP A 163 -25.92 11.26 12.18
CA ASP A 163 -24.89 12.08 12.84
C ASP A 163 -23.65 12.32 11.94
N LEU A 164 -23.58 13.53 11.37
CA LEU A 164 -22.47 13.98 10.53
C LEU A 164 -21.13 14.03 11.27
N ARG A 165 -21.13 14.27 12.59
CA ARG A 165 -19.90 14.35 13.40
C ARG A 165 -19.28 12.97 13.56
N MET A 166 -20.12 11.96 13.77
CA MET A 166 -19.68 10.58 13.90
C MET A 166 -19.14 10.02 12.57
N LYS A 167 -19.81 10.31 11.45
CA LYS A 167 -19.33 9.96 10.11
C LYS A 167 -17.93 10.53 9.83
N ARG A 168 -17.70 11.81 10.19
CA ARG A 168 -16.39 12.45 10.01
C ARG A 168 -15.29 11.76 10.81
N ARG A 169 -15.54 11.42 12.08
CA ARG A 169 -14.57 10.72 12.95
C ARG A 169 -14.22 9.32 12.42
N TYR A 170 -15.24 8.58 11.94
CA TYR A 170 -15.04 7.28 11.33
C TYR A 170 -14.20 7.36 10.05
N LEU A 171 -14.48 8.36 9.22
CA LEU A 171 -13.72 8.63 8.01
C LEU A 171 -12.25 8.94 8.33
N THR A 172 -11.97 9.81 9.31
CA THR A 172 -10.58 10.08 9.74
C THR A 172 -9.87 8.80 10.21
N TYR A 173 -10.55 7.94 10.97
CA TYR A 173 -10.00 6.65 11.37
C TYR A 173 -9.70 5.74 10.17
N GLN A 174 -10.59 5.69 9.17
CA GLN A 174 -10.33 4.93 7.94
C GLN A 174 -9.17 5.49 7.11
N ILE A 175 -9.03 6.82 7.00
CA ILE A 175 -7.86 7.46 6.37
C ILE A 175 -6.60 7.01 7.09
N TYR A 176 -6.58 7.12 8.42
CA TYR A 176 -5.42 6.77 9.21
C TYR A 176 -5.00 5.30 9.02
N ILE A 177 -5.93 4.35 9.12
CA ILE A 177 -5.62 2.93 8.90
C ILE A 177 -5.20 2.65 7.45
N ALA A 178 -5.72 3.38 6.46
CA ALA A 178 -5.26 3.25 5.07
C ALA A 178 -3.82 3.77 4.91
N LEU A 179 -3.50 4.93 5.48
CA LEU A 179 -2.15 5.49 5.47
C LEU A 179 -1.13 4.52 6.09
N LEU A 180 -1.43 3.90 7.23
CA LEU A 180 -0.53 2.91 7.85
C LEU A 180 -0.19 1.72 6.94
N LYS A 181 -1.12 1.31 6.07
CA LYS A 181 -0.87 0.21 5.11
C LYS A 181 0.01 0.66 3.96
N PHE A 182 -0.15 1.89 3.48
CA PHE A 182 0.73 2.44 2.46
C PHE A 182 2.13 2.73 3.02
N ASP A 183 2.20 3.28 4.24
CA ASP A 183 3.46 3.49 4.98
C ASP A 183 4.26 2.19 5.09
N PHE A 184 3.60 1.08 5.44
CA PHE A 184 4.26 -0.23 5.51
C PHE A 184 5.01 -0.57 4.21
N PHE A 185 4.35 -0.40 3.05
CA PHE A 185 4.95 -0.75 1.76
C PHE A 185 6.14 0.15 1.41
N PHE A 186 5.98 1.47 1.48
CA PHE A 186 7.04 2.39 1.08
C PHE A 186 8.21 2.38 2.06
N PHE A 187 7.93 2.25 3.37
CA PHE A 187 8.97 2.08 4.37
C PHE A 187 9.77 0.81 4.11
N LEU A 188 9.09 -0.34 3.99
CA LEU A 188 9.74 -1.63 3.76
C LEU A 188 10.50 -1.64 2.44
N GLY A 189 9.93 -1.07 1.38
CA GLY A 189 10.58 -0.95 0.08
C GLY A 189 11.89 -0.16 0.15
N PHE A 190 11.87 1.00 0.81
CA PHE A 190 13.09 1.78 1.05
C PHE A 190 14.12 0.98 1.86
N THR A 191 13.70 0.37 2.98
CA THR A 191 14.63 -0.33 3.87
C THR A 191 15.26 -1.54 3.20
N VAL A 192 14.49 -2.34 2.46
CA VAL A 192 15.02 -3.51 1.73
C VAL A 192 16.01 -3.07 0.65
N GLN A 193 15.68 -2.06 -0.17
CA GLN A 193 16.63 -1.52 -1.16
C GLN A 193 17.91 -1.01 -0.49
N PHE A 194 17.77 -0.26 0.60
CA PHE A 194 18.90 0.31 1.32
C PHE A 194 19.81 -0.76 1.92
N VAL A 195 19.24 -1.78 2.57
CA VAL A 195 19.98 -2.86 3.21
C VAL A 195 20.73 -3.70 2.18
N VAL A 196 20.08 -4.05 1.07
CA VAL A 196 20.68 -4.96 0.07
C VAL A 196 21.71 -4.25 -0.81
N ILE A 197 21.48 -2.99 -1.17
CA ILE A 197 22.28 -2.31 -2.20
C ILE A 197 23.40 -1.45 -1.60
N VAL A 198 23.13 -0.76 -0.49
CA VAL A 198 24.01 0.30 0.00
C VAL A 198 24.81 -0.12 1.23
N THR A 199 24.33 -1.11 1.99
CA THR A 199 24.91 -1.40 3.30
C THR A 199 25.94 -2.52 3.25
N ASP A 200 27.15 -2.22 3.71
CA ASP A 200 28.20 -3.24 3.88
C ASP A 200 27.86 -4.16 5.05
N LYS A 201 27.87 -5.47 4.79
CA LYS A 201 27.47 -6.53 5.74
C LYS A 201 28.26 -6.53 7.05
N ALA A 202 29.45 -5.93 7.07
CA ALA A 202 30.35 -5.91 8.23
C ALA A 202 30.13 -4.72 9.19
N THR A 203 29.17 -3.83 8.90
CA THR A 203 29.00 -2.58 9.67
C THR A 203 27.81 -2.63 10.63
N VAL A 204 27.91 -1.91 11.76
CA VAL A 204 26.80 -1.73 12.72
C VAL A 204 25.56 -1.12 12.05
N GLU A 205 25.75 -0.33 10.98
CA GLU A 205 24.66 0.24 10.18
C GLU A 205 23.78 -0.84 9.53
N PHE A 206 24.35 -2.00 9.15
CA PHE A 206 23.61 -3.14 8.63
C PHE A 206 22.66 -3.73 9.68
N ALA A 207 23.20 -4.05 10.85
CA ALA A 207 22.42 -4.66 11.94
C ALA A 207 21.29 -3.71 12.40
N LEU A 208 21.59 -2.42 12.56
CA LEU A 208 20.59 -1.42 12.95
C LEU A 208 19.49 -1.25 11.91
N THR A 209 19.86 -1.19 10.62
CA THR A 209 18.86 -1.00 9.56
C THR A 209 18.02 -2.26 9.33
N LEU A 210 18.62 -3.45 9.48
CA LEU A 210 17.90 -4.71 9.43
C LEU A 210 16.90 -4.83 10.61
N ALA A 211 17.32 -4.42 11.81
CA ALA A 211 16.45 -4.36 12.99
C ALA A 211 15.32 -3.32 12.85
N ALA A 212 15.49 -2.30 12.00
CA ALA A 212 14.46 -1.30 11.76
C ALA A 212 13.20 -1.90 11.11
N ILE A 213 13.32 -2.97 10.29
CA ILE A 213 12.17 -3.62 9.64
C ILE A 213 11.16 -4.18 10.66
N PRO A 214 11.52 -5.08 11.59
CA PRO A 214 10.57 -5.58 12.57
C PRO A 214 10.10 -4.49 13.55
N VAL A 215 10.96 -3.52 13.87
CA VAL A 215 10.59 -2.38 14.72
C VAL A 215 9.48 -1.55 14.07
N THR A 216 9.58 -1.25 12.76
CA THR A 216 8.54 -0.45 12.10
C THR A 216 7.24 -1.22 11.93
N ILE A 217 7.30 -2.52 11.64
CA ILE A 217 6.12 -3.39 11.68
C ILE A 217 5.44 -3.31 13.04
N LEU A 218 6.21 -3.43 14.13
CA LEU A 218 5.68 -3.33 15.49
C LEU A 218 5.05 -1.96 15.75
N ILE A 219 5.70 -0.86 15.33
CA ILE A 219 5.17 0.50 15.47
C ILE A 219 3.83 0.64 14.73
N LEU A 220 3.72 0.17 13.47
CA LEU A 220 2.50 0.28 12.68
C LEU A 220 1.35 -0.59 13.25
N VAL A 221 1.67 -1.80 13.74
CA VAL A 221 0.68 -2.67 14.39
C VAL A 221 0.19 -2.05 15.70
N MET A 222 1.11 -1.54 16.52
CA MET A 222 0.79 -0.85 17.76
C MET A 222 -0.01 0.41 17.49
N ALA A 223 0.34 1.19 16.48
CA ALA A 223 -0.43 2.35 16.06
C ALA A 223 -1.90 2.01 15.75
N ALA A 224 -2.14 0.96 14.96
CA ALA A 224 -3.48 0.48 14.66
C ALA A 224 -4.21 -0.03 15.92
N PHE A 225 -3.50 -0.71 16.82
CA PHE A 225 -4.06 -1.26 18.06
C PHE A 225 -4.48 -0.17 19.06
N TRP A 226 -3.60 0.80 19.33
CA TRP A 226 -3.85 1.87 20.30
C TRP A 226 -4.91 2.84 19.79
N THR A 227 -4.95 3.10 18.48
CA THR A 227 -6.04 3.90 17.87
C THR A 227 -7.39 3.23 18.02
N ARG A 228 -7.48 1.90 17.83
CA ARG A 228 -8.75 1.15 18.03
C ARG A 228 -9.23 1.16 19.48
N ARG A 229 -8.31 1.19 20.44
CA ARG A 229 -8.64 1.24 21.87
C ARG A 229 -8.86 2.66 22.39
N GLU A 230 -8.66 3.68 21.55
CA GLU A 230 -8.70 5.10 21.92
C GLU A 230 -7.71 5.41 23.07
N ASN A 231 -6.55 4.77 23.07
CA ASN A 231 -5.56 4.91 24.14
C ASN A 231 -4.61 6.09 23.89
N THR A 232 -4.92 7.24 24.48
CA THR A 232 -4.17 8.50 24.29
C THR A 232 -2.68 8.40 24.60
N PRO A 233 -2.24 7.86 25.76
CA PRO A 233 -0.82 7.87 26.14
C PRO A 233 0.11 7.23 25.12
N GLY A 234 -0.23 6.08 24.52
CA GLY A 234 0.66 5.51 23.51
C GLY A 234 0.33 5.89 22.09
N MET A 235 -0.80 6.56 21.82
CA MET A 235 -0.86 7.35 20.59
C MET A 235 0.13 8.51 20.63
N ILE A 236 0.35 9.13 21.79
CA ILE A 236 1.43 10.13 21.96
C ILE A 236 2.80 9.47 21.72
N VAL A 237 3.07 8.30 22.30
CA VAL A 237 4.33 7.56 22.04
C VAL A 237 4.50 7.23 20.56
N ILE A 238 3.45 6.75 19.88
CA ILE A 238 3.49 6.44 18.45
C ILE A 238 3.73 7.69 17.61
N ILE A 239 3.11 8.82 17.93
CA ILE A 239 3.33 10.09 17.23
C ILE A 239 4.79 10.54 17.39
N LEU A 240 5.37 10.43 18.59
CA LEU A 240 6.79 10.73 18.80
C LEU A 240 7.70 9.80 17.97
N LEU A 241 7.36 8.51 17.88
CA LEU A 241 8.09 7.56 17.04
C LEU A 241 7.96 7.89 15.55
N TYR A 242 6.82 8.41 15.08
CA TYR A 242 6.67 8.90 13.71
C TYR A 242 7.55 10.11 13.42
N PHE A 243 7.69 11.06 14.35
CA PHE A 243 8.66 12.15 14.21
C PHE A 243 10.09 11.62 14.13
N GLY A 244 10.43 10.59 14.91
CA GLY A 244 11.71 9.88 14.78
C GLY A 244 11.90 9.23 13.40
N GLY A 245 10.87 8.57 12.88
CA GLY A 245 10.86 8.01 11.52
C GLY A 245 11.04 9.09 10.45
N LEU A 246 10.35 10.22 10.57
CA LEU A 246 10.47 11.35 9.66
C LEU A 246 11.90 11.93 9.68
N ALA A 247 12.47 12.12 10.87
CA ALA A 247 13.86 12.56 11.01
C ALA A 247 14.85 11.56 10.39
N TYR A 248 14.63 10.26 10.55
CA TYR A 248 15.44 9.22 9.91
C TYR A 248 15.40 9.30 8.38
N PHE A 249 14.22 9.44 7.77
CA PHE A 249 14.12 9.57 6.31
C PHE A 249 14.74 10.86 5.79
N LEU A 250 14.55 11.99 6.48
CA LEU A 250 15.20 13.25 6.12
C LEU A 250 16.73 13.11 6.19
N PHE A 251 17.26 12.53 7.26
CA PHE A 251 18.69 12.27 7.40
C PHE A 251 19.21 11.38 6.26
N LYS A 252 18.54 10.27 5.94
CA LYS A 252 18.96 9.36 4.87
C LYS A 252 18.87 10.02 3.49
N LEU A 253 17.85 10.85 3.25
CA LEU A 253 17.71 11.60 2.01
C LEU A 253 18.89 12.56 1.84
N VAL A 254 19.24 13.35 2.86
CA VAL A 254 20.42 14.24 2.81
C VAL A 254 21.72 13.45 2.65
N ARG A 255 21.88 12.35 3.40
CA ARG A 255 23.08 11.51 3.37
C ARG A 255 23.36 10.95 1.97
N MET A 256 22.32 10.59 1.23
CA MET A 256 22.44 10.05 -0.12
C MET A 256 23.03 11.04 -1.14
N TYR A 257 22.93 12.35 -0.88
CA TYR A 257 23.51 13.40 -1.72
C TYR A 257 24.81 13.98 -1.14
N SER A 258 25.31 13.45 -0.03
CA SER A 258 26.58 13.89 0.55
C SER A 258 27.78 13.36 -0.24
N ALA A 259 28.77 14.22 -0.50
CA ALA A 259 29.95 13.90 -1.31
C ALA A 259 30.75 12.68 -0.80
N ALA A 260 30.74 12.45 0.52
CA ALA A 260 31.49 11.35 1.14
C ALA A 260 30.91 9.95 0.83
N ARG A 261 29.62 9.83 0.50
CA ARG A 261 28.97 8.53 0.26
C ARG A 261 28.26 8.41 -1.08
N GLU A 262 28.22 9.47 -1.90
CA GLU A 262 27.50 9.49 -3.18
C GLU A 262 27.74 8.24 -4.04
N LYS A 263 29.01 7.81 -4.18
CA LYS A 263 29.38 6.65 -4.99
C LYS A 263 28.67 5.35 -4.60
N ALA A 264 28.44 5.11 -3.32
CA ALA A 264 27.75 3.91 -2.83
C ALA A 264 26.26 3.92 -3.16
N TYR A 265 25.66 5.10 -3.29
CA TYR A 265 24.23 5.26 -3.58
C TYR A 265 23.93 5.35 -5.07
N LEU A 266 24.90 5.73 -5.92
CA LEU A 266 24.70 5.96 -7.36
C LEU A 266 23.83 4.91 -8.07
N PRO A 267 24.05 3.58 -7.89
CA PRO A 267 23.26 2.55 -8.57
C PRO A 267 21.76 2.61 -8.24
N ALA A 268 21.43 2.92 -6.99
CA ALA A 268 20.06 2.92 -6.47
C ALA A 268 19.53 4.31 -6.12
N ARG A 269 20.26 5.38 -6.45
CA ARG A 269 19.92 6.73 -5.98
C ARG A 269 18.53 7.13 -6.42
N ARG A 270 18.21 6.99 -7.72
CA ARG A 270 16.91 7.43 -8.28
C ARG A 270 15.72 6.70 -7.63
N SER A 271 15.82 5.37 -7.46
CA SER A 271 14.80 4.58 -6.77
C SER A 271 14.70 4.93 -5.28
N LEU A 272 15.83 5.03 -4.57
CA LEU A 272 15.87 5.34 -3.15
C LEU A 272 15.32 6.74 -2.86
N THR A 273 15.62 7.72 -3.72
CA THR A 273 15.06 9.08 -3.62
C THR A 273 13.55 9.08 -3.80
N PHE A 274 13.06 8.31 -4.76
CA PHE A 274 11.62 8.20 -5.03
C PHE A 274 10.87 7.63 -3.83
N PHE A 275 11.36 6.51 -3.28
CA PHE A 275 10.78 5.90 -2.08
C PHE A 275 10.89 6.82 -0.85
N ALA A 276 12.03 7.49 -0.64
CA ALA A 276 12.22 8.40 0.48
C ALA A 276 11.26 9.60 0.43
N VAL A 277 11.11 10.24 -0.72
CA VAL A 277 10.21 11.40 -0.89
C VAL A 277 8.76 11.01 -0.66
N ILE A 278 8.30 9.89 -1.23
CA ILE A 278 6.93 9.42 -1.00
C ILE A 278 6.72 9.07 0.47
N THR A 279 7.68 8.39 1.11
CA THR A 279 7.57 8.03 2.53
C THR A 279 7.52 9.26 3.43
N ILE A 280 8.27 10.32 3.12
CA ILE A 280 8.21 11.59 3.85
C ILE A 280 6.83 12.24 3.71
N ILE A 281 6.25 12.24 2.51
CA ILE A 281 4.90 12.79 2.29
C ILE A 281 3.86 11.98 3.08
N LEU A 282 3.92 10.65 2.98
CA LEU A 282 2.98 9.76 3.66
C LEU A 282 3.09 9.87 5.18
N ILE A 283 4.31 9.88 5.75
CA ILE A 283 4.48 9.98 7.21
C ILE A 283 4.00 11.32 7.76
N ILE A 284 4.16 12.43 7.00
CA ILE A 284 3.59 13.73 7.39
C ILE A 284 2.06 13.64 7.42
N MET A 285 1.44 13.07 6.37
CA MET A 285 0.00 12.84 6.35
C MET A 285 -0.45 11.93 7.50
N THR A 286 0.33 10.91 7.85
CA THR A 286 0.07 9.98 8.94
C THR A 286 0.14 10.67 10.30
N ILE A 287 1.15 11.52 10.54
CA ILE A 287 1.26 12.32 11.78
C ILE A 287 0.05 13.24 11.94
N ILE A 288 -0.33 13.97 10.89
CA ILE A 288 -1.50 14.86 10.92
C ILE A 288 -2.77 14.06 11.27
N ASN A 289 -3.01 12.94 10.58
CA ASN A 289 -4.19 12.11 10.84
C ASN A 289 -4.15 11.44 12.23
N ALA A 290 -2.96 11.06 12.73
CA ALA A 290 -2.81 10.53 14.08
C ALA A 290 -3.21 11.57 15.15
N CYS A 291 -2.80 12.82 14.99
CA CYS A 291 -3.19 13.92 15.87
C CYS A 291 -4.71 14.15 15.84
N VAL A 292 -5.31 14.18 14.65
CA VAL A 292 -6.77 14.36 14.49
C VAL A 292 -7.54 13.17 15.10
N CYS A 293 -7.07 11.94 14.90
CA CYS A 293 -7.64 10.75 15.55
C CYS A 293 -7.58 10.87 17.08
N THR A 294 -6.42 11.23 17.62
CA THR A 294 -6.20 11.35 19.07
C THR A 294 -7.08 12.42 19.71
N HIS A 295 -7.24 13.58 19.06
CA HIS A 295 -8.16 14.64 19.50
C HIS A 295 -9.65 14.24 19.44
N ASN A 296 -9.98 13.20 18.67
CA ASN A 296 -11.33 12.68 18.52
C ASN A 296 -11.67 11.51 19.47
N PHE A 297 -10.73 11.06 20.31
CA PHE A 297 -10.95 9.99 21.28
C PHE A 297 -11.99 10.34 22.36
N ASN A 298 -12.62 9.30 22.90
CA ASN A 298 -13.66 9.36 23.94
C ASN A 298 -14.95 10.09 23.54
N LYS A 299 -15.14 10.39 22.24
CA LYS A 299 -16.35 11.04 21.73
C LYS A 299 -17.37 10.04 21.16
N GLY A 300 -17.32 8.76 21.59
CA GLY A 300 -18.30 7.73 21.22
C GLY A 300 -17.96 6.90 19.96
N LEU A 301 -16.73 6.96 19.44
CA LEU A 301 -16.32 6.25 18.22
C LEU A 301 -16.09 4.73 18.46
N LYS A 302 -15.68 4.37 19.68
CA LYS A 302 -15.32 3.02 20.12
C LYS A 302 -16.34 1.92 19.77
N PRO A 303 -17.67 2.03 20.04
CA PRO A 303 -18.63 0.95 19.78
C PRO A 303 -18.77 0.61 18.29
N HIS A 304 -18.58 1.58 17.39
CA HIS A 304 -18.70 1.38 15.94
C HIS A 304 -17.42 0.80 15.32
N ILE A 305 -16.27 0.95 16.00
CA ILE A 305 -14.99 0.35 15.60
C ILE A 305 -14.86 -1.08 16.15
N SER A 306 -15.26 -1.31 17.41
CA SER A 306 -15.15 -2.61 18.09
C SER A 306 -16.34 -3.56 17.83
N GLY A 307 -17.53 -3.02 17.60
CA GLY A 307 -18.79 -3.78 17.43
C GLY A 307 -19.00 -4.42 16.06
N ARG A 308 -18.02 -4.37 15.14
CA ARG A 308 -18.15 -4.86 13.75
C ARG A 308 -18.34 -6.38 13.62
N ARG A 309 -18.34 -7.13 14.74
CA ARG A 309 -18.83 -8.51 14.79
C ARG A 309 -20.37 -8.60 14.76
N SER A 310 -21.10 -7.63 15.32
CA SER A 310 -22.58 -7.70 15.46
C SER A 310 -23.35 -7.24 14.23
N ALA A 311 -22.86 -6.22 13.50
CA ALA A 311 -23.52 -5.74 12.27
C ALA A 311 -23.54 -6.79 11.13
N ARG A 312 -22.74 -7.85 11.26
CA ARG A 312 -22.66 -8.96 10.32
C ARG A 312 -23.75 -10.03 10.55
N ASP A 313 -24.30 -10.07 11.77
CA ASP A 313 -25.45 -10.93 12.09
C ASP A 313 -26.77 -10.26 11.71
N ASP A 314 -26.85 -8.92 11.76
CA ASP A 314 -28.03 -8.17 11.29
C ASP A 314 -28.25 -8.28 9.77
N GLU A 315 -27.17 -8.40 8.97
CA GLU A 315 -27.26 -8.56 7.50
C GLU A 315 -27.67 -9.98 7.09
N LYS A 316 -27.40 -10.99 7.92
CA LYS A 316 -27.91 -12.36 7.74
C LYS A 316 -29.33 -12.56 8.32
N GLY A 317 -29.70 -11.82 9.37
CA GLY A 317 -31.04 -11.88 9.98
C GLY A 317 -32.11 -11.13 9.17
N ARG A 318 -31.80 -9.94 8.64
CA ARG A 318 -32.82 -9.11 7.96
C ARG A 318 -33.21 -9.57 6.55
N GLY A 319 -32.39 -10.36 5.88
CA GLY A 319 -32.70 -10.91 4.56
C GLY A 319 -33.71 -12.07 4.58
N THR A 320 -33.92 -12.69 5.75
CA THR A 320 -34.67 -13.95 5.87
C THR A 320 -35.94 -13.83 6.73
N GLU A 321 -36.15 -12.71 7.42
CA GLU A 321 -37.26 -12.56 8.38
C GLU A 321 -38.41 -11.64 7.92
N MET A 322 -38.31 -11.01 6.75
CA MET A 322 -39.35 -10.11 6.23
C MET A 322 -40.47 -10.83 5.44
N HIS A 323 -40.75 -12.10 5.76
CA HIS A 323 -41.85 -12.86 5.14
C HIS A 323 -42.72 -13.66 6.13
N GLY A 324 -42.51 -13.53 7.46
CA GLY A 324 -43.12 -14.43 8.44
C GLY A 324 -43.88 -13.81 9.63
N ARG A 325 -44.04 -12.48 9.71
CA ARG A 325 -44.75 -11.85 10.86
C ARG A 325 -45.91 -10.95 10.42
N LEU A 326 -46.90 -11.56 9.77
CA LEU A 326 -48.27 -11.06 9.69
C LEU A 326 -49.21 -12.23 10.07
N SER A 327 -49.21 -12.60 11.34
CA SER A 327 -50.16 -13.57 11.88
C SER A 327 -50.40 -13.31 13.36
N HIS A 328 -51.64 -12.92 13.66
CA HIS A 328 -52.32 -12.90 14.94
C HIS A 328 -51.87 -11.90 16.01
N GLY A 329 -52.41 -10.67 15.89
CA GLY A 329 -52.78 -9.82 17.02
C GLY A 329 -54.26 -9.39 16.88
N PRO A 330 -55.03 -9.30 17.98
CA PRO A 330 -56.48 -9.11 17.90
C PRO A 330 -56.83 -7.70 17.37
N VAL A 331 -57.78 -7.67 16.44
CA VAL A 331 -58.26 -6.45 15.77
C VAL A 331 -59.08 -5.62 16.77
N PRO A 332 -58.81 -4.31 16.96
CA PRO A 332 -59.67 -3.48 17.81
C PRO A 332 -61.02 -3.25 17.12
N THR A 333 -62.09 -3.49 17.89
CA THR A 333 -63.49 -3.23 17.54
C THR A 333 -63.72 -1.78 17.12
N ARG A 334 -64.25 -1.60 15.90
CA ARG A 334 -64.70 -0.31 15.38
C ARG A 334 -66.04 0.05 16.02
N MET A 335 -66.08 1.08 16.87
CA MET A 335 -67.34 1.70 17.29
C MET A 335 -67.95 2.43 16.08
N THR A 336 -69.19 2.10 15.75
CA THR A 336 -70.06 2.91 14.89
C THR A 336 -70.84 3.86 15.79
N ILE A 337 -70.77 5.15 15.48
CA ILE A 337 -71.71 6.16 15.97
C ILE A 337 -72.76 6.32 14.88
N ASP A 338 -74.02 6.07 15.27
CA ASP A 338 -75.33 6.27 14.63
C ASP A 338 -75.51 5.94 13.14
#